data_AF-A0A5N6JEV2-F1
#
_entry.id   AF-A0A5N6JEV2-F1
#
_cell.length_a   1.000
_cell.length_b   1.000
_cell.length_c   1.000
_cell.angle_alpha   90.00
_cell.angle_beta   90.00
_cell.angle_gamma   90.00
#
_symmetry.space_group_name_H-M   'P 1'
#
loop_
_entity.id
_entity.type
_entity.pdbx_description
1 polymer ?
#
loop_
_entity_poly.entity_id
_entity_poly.type
_entity_poly.pdbx_seq_one_letter_code
_entity_poly.pdbx_strand_id
1 'polypeptide(L)'
;MDLRTLAPKPYIRYFPARYQQSSLKVRAHVEGQPPIEVDPVPKTALFSGQASYEPTNPAALQSFGPTRRAPLGSIVPARSGDKGGNANVGLWVRSEDEWDWLRAFLSTPSFKKLLGDDYRPEYRVERFELPHLHAVHFVTYGILEEGVRSSPIIDGFAKSFREFVRTRQVDIPVRFLERPWV
;
A
#
# COMPACT_ATOMS: atom_id res chain seq x y z
N MET A 1 33.64 -6.24 -10.25
CA MET A 1 33.93 -5.31 -9.14
C MET A 1 32.80 -4.30 -9.09
N ASP A 2 32.06 -4.19 -7.99
CA ASP A 2 30.98 -3.21 -7.85
C ASP A 2 31.59 -1.85 -7.49
N LEU A 3 31.57 -0.93 -8.44
CA LEU A 3 32.23 0.38 -8.33
C LEU A 3 31.29 1.46 -7.73
N ARG A 4 30.05 1.11 -7.36
CA ARG A 4 29.01 2.07 -6.94
C ARG A 4 29.34 2.85 -5.66
N THR A 5 30.34 2.40 -4.88
CA THR A 5 30.77 2.98 -3.60
C THR A 5 32.11 3.74 -3.67
N LEU A 6 32.77 3.80 -4.82
CA LEU A 6 34.11 4.41 -4.96
C LEU A 6 34.13 5.93 -4.87
N ALA A 7 33.00 6.59 -5.09
CA ALA A 7 32.86 8.03 -4.96
C ALA A 7 31.69 8.35 -4.01
N PRO A 8 31.87 9.28 -3.05
CA PRO A 8 30.78 9.71 -2.18
C PRO A 8 29.65 10.31 -3.03
N LYS A 9 28.42 9.92 -2.73
CA LYS A 9 27.22 10.44 -3.37
C LYS A 9 26.47 11.37 -2.40
N PRO A 10 25.89 12.49 -2.87
CA PRO A 10 25.05 13.33 -2.03
C PRO A 10 23.91 12.52 -1.40
N TYR A 11 23.75 12.65 -0.09
CA TYR A 11 22.61 12.11 0.64
C TYR A 11 21.48 13.14 0.62
N ILE A 12 20.38 12.85 -0.08
CA ILE A 12 19.30 13.81 -0.32
C ILE A 12 18.07 13.40 0.49
N ARG A 13 17.90 14.03 1.65
CA ARG A 13 16.76 13.81 2.53
C ARG A 13 15.52 14.55 2.02
N TYR A 14 14.40 13.84 1.91
CA TYR A 14 13.10 14.45 1.61
C TYR A 14 12.51 15.07 2.89
N PHE A 15 12.13 16.34 2.82
CA PHE A 15 11.48 17.07 3.92
C PHE A 15 10.13 17.63 3.47
N PRO A 16 9.00 16.96 3.78
CA PRO A 16 7.68 17.49 3.46
C PRO A 16 7.33 18.65 4.43
N ALA A 17 6.95 19.79 3.87
CA ALA A 17 6.47 20.94 4.61
C ALA A 17 5.12 21.42 4.07
N ARG A 18 4.33 22.08 4.92
CA ARG A 18 3.10 22.75 4.48
C ARG A 18 3.47 24.07 3.81
N TYR A 19 2.80 24.36 2.70
CA TYR A 19 2.91 25.63 2.00
C TYR A 19 1.53 26.28 1.94
N GLN A 20 1.47 27.60 2.05
CA GLN A 20 0.21 28.33 2.01
C GLN A 20 -0.36 28.28 0.60
N GLN A 21 -1.50 27.60 0.42
CA GLN A 21 -2.12 27.40 -0.89
C GLN A 21 -2.46 28.71 -1.58
N SER A 22 -2.92 29.73 -0.84
CA SER A 22 -3.26 31.05 -1.41
C SER A 22 -2.06 31.80 -1.98
N SER A 23 -0.83 31.36 -1.67
CA SER A 23 0.41 31.93 -2.21
C SER A 23 0.87 31.21 -3.49
N LEU A 24 0.23 30.10 -3.87
CA LEU A 24 0.55 29.36 -5.09
C LEU A 24 -0.17 29.96 -6.29
N LYS A 25 0.59 30.26 -7.36
CA LYS A 25 0.06 30.64 -8.67
C LYS A 25 -0.03 29.40 -9.55
N VAL A 26 -1.20 28.77 -9.59
CA VAL A 26 -1.41 27.55 -10.38
C VAL A 26 -1.84 27.93 -11.80
N ARG A 27 -1.26 27.26 -12.80
CA ARG A 27 -1.65 27.39 -14.20
C ARG A 27 -1.83 26.02 -14.84
N ALA A 28 -2.88 25.87 -15.65
CA ALA A 28 -3.08 24.72 -16.50
C ALA A 28 -2.58 25.04 -17.91
N HIS A 29 -1.80 24.13 -18.49
CA HIS A 29 -1.30 24.24 -19.86
C HIS A 29 -2.01 23.22 -20.72
N VAL A 30 -2.67 23.70 -21.78
CA VAL A 30 -3.30 22.86 -22.81
C VAL A 30 -2.62 23.19 -24.13
N GLU A 31 -2.27 22.17 -24.91
CA GLU A 31 -1.59 22.36 -26.19
C GLU A 31 -2.39 23.29 -27.11
N GLY A 32 -1.70 24.25 -27.73
CA GLY A 32 -2.30 25.25 -28.61
C GLY A 32 -3.10 26.35 -27.91
N GLN A 33 -3.17 26.36 -26.57
CA GLN A 33 -3.86 27.39 -25.80
C GLN A 33 -2.88 28.18 -24.93
N PRO A 34 -3.18 29.46 -24.63
CA PRO A 34 -2.43 30.19 -23.61
C PRO A 34 -2.62 29.53 -22.23
N PRO A 35 -1.67 29.71 -21.29
CA PRO A 35 -1.81 29.18 -19.94
C PRO A 35 -3.09 29.69 -19.26
N ILE A 36 -3.88 28.77 -18.70
CA ILE A 36 -5.12 29.08 -17.99
C ILE A 36 -4.79 29.27 -16.51
N GLU A 37 -5.07 30.44 -15.94
CA GLU A 37 -4.88 30.67 -14.50
C GLU A 37 -5.95 29.91 -13.70
N VAL A 38 -5.52 29.25 -12.61
CA VAL A 38 -6.40 28.46 -11.74
C VAL A 38 -6.40 29.10 -10.37
N ASP A 39 -7.58 29.58 -9.96
CA ASP A 39 -7.75 30.18 -8.63
C ASP A 39 -7.52 29.13 -7.52
N PRO A 40 -6.92 29.54 -6.39
CA PRO A 40 -6.84 28.69 -5.20
C PRO A 40 -8.21 28.24 -4.72
N VAL A 41 -8.30 27.03 -4.18
CA VAL A 41 -9.56 26.49 -3.65
C VAL A 41 -9.97 27.32 -2.42
N PRO A 42 -11.15 27.97 -2.41
CA PRO A 42 -11.52 28.93 -1.38
C PRO A 42 -11.91 28.28 -0.04
N LYS A 43 -12.34 27.02 -0.07
CA LYS A 43 -12.75 26.26 1.11
C LYS A 43 -11.88 25.01 1.23
N THR A 44 -11.14 24.93 2.31
CA THR A 44 -10.35 23.75 2.66
C THR A 44 -10.80 23.22 4.02
N ALA A 45 -10.54 21.93 4.28
CA ALA A 45 -10.76 21.31 5.56
C ALA A 45 -9.44 20.70 6.05
N LEU A 46 -9.21 20.72 7.36
CA LEU A 46 -8.07 20.00 7.92
C LEU A 46 -8.27 18.50 7.76
N PHE A 47 -7.28 17.82 7.21
CA PHE A 47 -7.26 16.37 7.18
C PHE A 47 -6.92 15.84 8.57
N SER A 48 -7.85 15.12 9.19
CA SER A 48 -7.70 14.53 10.52
C SER A 48 -6.96 13.19 10.50
N GLY A 49 -6.48 12.75 9.35
CA GLY A 49 -5.87 11.42 9.15
C GLY A 49 -6.83 10.43 8.50
N GLN A 50 -6.27 9.36 7.95
CA GLN A 50 -7.03 8.24 7.41
C GLN A 50 -7.51 7.37 8.57
N ALA A 51 -8.80 7.01 8.58
CA ALA A 51 -9.31 6.10 9.59
C ALA A 51 -8.65 4.72 9.42
N SER A 52 -8.13 4.18 10.52
CA SER A 52 -7.55 2.83 10.57
C SER A 52 -8.41 1.95 11.45
N TYR A 53 -8.87 0.81 10.93
CA TYR A 53 -9.79 -0.08 11.63
C TYR A 53 -9.63 -1.54 11.20
N GLU A 54 -10.01 -2.44 12.11
CA GLU A 54 -10.16 -3.87 11.85
C GLU A 54 -11.51 -4.17 11.18
N PRO A 55 -11.65 -5.29 10.47
CA PRO A 55 -12.91 -5.63 9.81
C PRO A 55 -14.05 -5.69 10.84
N THR A 56 -15.15 -4.98 10.55
CA THR A 56 -16.37 -5.09 11.35
C THR A 56 -17.01 -6.47 11.12
N ASN A 57 -17.33 -7.20 12.19
CA ASN A 57 -17.93 -8.53 12.17
C ASN A 57 -17.28 -9.49 11.14
N PRO A 58 -15.99 -9.83 11.30
CA PRO A 58 -15.29 -10.66 10.33
C PRO A 58 -15.88 -12.07 10.30
N ALA A 59 -16.04 -12.63 9.09
CA ALA A 59 -16.41 -14.02 8.93
C ALA A 59 -15.34 -14.95 9.53
N ALA A 60 -15.76 -16.05 10.15
CA ALA A 60 -14.84 -17.06 10.63
C ALA A 60 -14.11 -17.69 9.44
N LEU A 61 -12.77 -17.67 9.42
CA LEU A 61 -12.00 -18.17 8.27
C LEU A 61 -12.28 -19.65 7.94
N GLN A 62 -12.73 -20.43 8.93
CA GLN A 62 -13.09 -21.84 8.76
C GLN A 62 -14.41 -22.03 7.99
N SER A 63 -15.28 -21.02 7.92
CA SER A 63 -16.57 -21.12 7.20
C SER A 63 -16.42 -21.17 5.68
N PHE A 64 -15.23 -20.83 5.16
CA PHE A 64 -14.95 -20.81 3.72
C PHE A 64 -14.59 -22.20 3.15
N GLY A 65 -14.58 -23.25 3.99
CA GLY A 65 -14.33 -24.63 3.60
C GLY A 65 -12.86 -25.05 3.73
N PRO A 66 -12.46 -26.20 3.13
CA PRO A 66 -11.10 -26.70 3.22
C PRO A 66 -10.10 -25.73 2.56
N THR A 67 -8.93 -25.60 3.17
CA THR A 67 -7.85 -24.74 2.67
C THR A 67 -6.69 -25.55 2.10
N ARG A 68 -5.93 -24.93 1.19
CA ARG A 68 -4.66 -25.43 0.69
C ARG A 68 -3.61 -24.33 0.81
N ARG A 69 -2.39 -24.71 1.20
CA ARG A 69 -1.24 -23.81 1.23
C ARG A 69 -0.87 -23.38 -0.18
N ALA A 70 -0.90 -22.08 -0.44
CA ALA A 70 -0.52 -21.49 -1.72
C ALA A 70 -0.02 -20.05 -1.51
N PRO A 71 0.73 -19.46 -2.46
CA PRO A 71 1.05 -18.04 -2.43
C PRO A 71 -0.23 -17.20 -2.40
N LEU A 72 -0.32 -16.19 -1.52
CA LEU A 72 -1.45 -15.25 -1.46
C LEU A 72 -1.79 -14.65 -2.84
N GLY A 73 -0.77 -14.37 -3.64
CA GLY A 73 -0.87 -13.85 -4.99
C GLY A 73 -1.58 -14.75 -5.99
N SER A 74 -1.85 -16.01 -5.64
CA SER A 74 -2.58 -16.98 -6.46
C SER A 74 -4.06 -16.61 -6.64
N ILE A 75 -4.61 -15.75 -5.79
CA ILE A 75 -5.98 -15.21 -5.97
C ILE A 75 -6.08 -13.71 -5.68
N VAL A 76 -5.07 -13.12 -5.02
CA VAL A 76 -5.09 -11.72 -4.59
C VAL A 76 -4.13 -10.89 -5.45
N PRO A 77 -4.63 -10.13 -6.44
CA PRO A 77 -3.87 -9.06 -7.07
C PRO A 77 -3.51 -7.95 -6.08
N ALA A 78 -2.44 -7.22 -6.38
CA ALA A 78 -2.02 -6.10 -5.55
C ALA A 78 -1.32 -4.99 -6.34
N ARG A 79 -1.28 -3.79 -5.76
CA ARG A 79 -0.42 -2.67 -6.18
C ARG A 79 0.18 -2.03 -4.94
N SER A 80 1.42 -1.58 -5.07
CA SER A 80 2.15 -0.92 -3.99
C SER A 80 2.98 0.24 -4.52
N GLY A 81 3.35 1.13 -3.60
CA GLY A 81 4.24 2.24 -3.88
C GLY A 81 4.68 2.96 -2.61
N ASP A 82 5.72 3.76 -2.76
CA ASP A 82 6.23 4.59 -1.69
C ASP A 82 5.36 5.83 -1.46
N LYS A 83 5.46 6.37 -0.25
CA LYS A 83 5.00 7.72 0.10
C LYS A 83 6.02 8.35 1.04
N GLY A 84 7.19 8.69 0.48
CA GLY A 84 8.36 9.09 1.27
C GLY A 84 8.94 7.87 1.99
N GLY A 85 9.10 7.96 3.31
CA GLY A 85 9.57 6.86 4.17
C GLY A 85 8.58 5.72 4.42
N ASN A 86 7.42 5.74 3.75
CA ASN A 86 6.30 4.83 4.01
C ASN A 86 6.01 3.97 2.79
N ALA A 87 5.55 2.73 3.00
CA ALA A 87 5.07 1.86 1.92
C ALA A 87 3.55 1.69 2.02
N ASN A 88 2.85 1.85 0.89
CA ASN A 88 1.44 1.48 0.79
C ASN A 88 1.27 0.22 -0.06
N VAL A 89 0.25 -0.57 0.25
CA VAL A 89 -0.16 -1.72 -0.55
C VAL A 89 -1.68 -1.89 -0.50
N GLY A 90 -2.29 -1.96 -1.67
CA GLY A 90 -3.67 -2.38 -1.85
C GLY A 90 -3.72 -3.82 -2.34
N LEU A 91 -4.52 -4.64 -1.69
CA LEU A 91 -4.77 -6.05 -1.99
C LEU A 91 -6.27 -6.19 -2.26
N TRP A 92 -6.67 -6.82 -3.37
CA TRP A 92 -8.08 -6.97 -3.71
C TRP A 92 -8.41 -8.35 -4.26
N VAL A 93 -9.70 -8.64 -4.31
CA VAL A 93 -10.25 -9.86 -4.93
C VAL A 93 -11.00 -9.51 -6.20
N ARG A 94 -11.18 -10.51 -7.08
CA ARG A 94 -11.90 -10.32 -8.34
C ARG A 94 -13.38 -10.63 -8.22
N SER A 95 -13.74 -11.51 -7.29
CA SER A 95 -15.10 -12.00 -7.11
C SER A 95 -15.64 -11.55 -5.76
N GLU A 96 -16.92 -11.19 -5.72
CA GLU A 96 -17.57 -10.68 -4.51
C GLU A 96 -17.61 -11.71 -3.36
N ASP A 97 -17.72 -13.00 -3.67
CA ASP A 97 -17.73 -14.10 -2.68
C ASP A 97 -16.37 -14.35 -2.00
N GLU A 98 -15.30 -13.73 -2.50
CA GLU A 98 -13.95 -13.75 -1.91
C GLU A 98 -13.76 -12.57 -0.93
N TRP A 99 -14.62 -11.54 -0.99
CA TRP A 99 -14.43 -10.29 -0.26
C TRP A 99 -14.42 -10.50 1.26
N ASP A 100 -15.38 -11.25 1.78
CA ASP A 100 -15.50 -11.52 3.21
C ASP A 100 -14.31 -12.33 3.75
N TRP A 101 -13.76 -13.23 2.94
CA TRP A 101 -12.54 -13.94 3.28
C TRP A 101 -11.34 -12.99 3.31
N LEU A 102 -11.19 -12.14 2.29
CA LEU A 102 -10.06 -11.22 2.17
C LEU A 102 -10.02 -10.25 3.36
N ARG A 103 -11.14 -9.59 3.68
CA ARG A 103 -11.22 -8.63 4.80
C ARG A 103 -10.91 -9.29 6.15
N ALA A 104 -11.39 -10.51 6.37
CA ALA A 104 -11.19 -11.26 7.61
C ALA A 104 -9.75 -11.77 7.73
N PHE A 105 -9.18 -12.28 6.63
CA PHE A 105 -7.81 -12.79 6.58
C PHE A 105 -6.80 -11.66 6.73
N LEU A 106 -6.97 -10.55 6.00
CA LEU A 106 -6.09 -9.39 6.03
C LEU A 106 -6.45 -8.45 7.19
N SER A 107 -6.35 -8.92 8.43
CA SER A 107 -6.32 -8.08 9.62
C SER A 107 -4.95 -7.43 9.82
N THR A 108 -4.82 -6.39 10.66
CA THR A 108 -3.51 -5.79 10.95
C THR A 108 -2.50 -6.80 11.51
N PRO A 109 -2.86 -7.68 12.48
CA PRO A 109 -1.95 -8.71 12.97
C PRO A 109 -1.54 -9.71 11.88
N SER A 110 -2.47 -10.11 11.01
CA SER A 110 -2.16 -10.99 9.88
C SER A 110 -1.18 -10.33 8.91
N PHE A 111 -1.42 -9.07 8.55
CA PHE A 111 -0.52 -8.32 7.68
C PHE A 111 0.89 -8.18 8.27
N LYS A 112 1.02 -7.88 9.57
CA LYS A 112 2.31 -7.88 10.27
C LYS A 112 3.04 -9.22 10.17
N LYS A 113 2.32 -10.34 10.27
CA LYS A 113 2.89 -11.68 10.06
C LYS A 113 3.33 -11.91 8.61
N LEU A 114 2.61 -11.37 7.62
CA LEU A 114 2.99 -11.46 6.21
C LEU A 114 4.28 -10.69 5.90
N LEU A 115 4.55 -9.61 6.63
CA LEU A 115 5.82 -8.89 6.50
C LEU A 115 7.01 -9.72 7.04
N GLY A 116 6.79 -10.53 8.08
CA GLY A 116 7.84 -11.40 8.64
C GLY A 116 8.95 -10.58 9.28
N ASP A 117 10.21 -10.95 9.01
CA ASP A 117 11.40 -10.30 9.59
C ASP A 117 11.59 -8.83 9.16
N ASP A 118 10.93 -8.42 8.07
CA ASP A 118 10.93 -7.03 7.60
C ASP A 118 10.04 -6.14 8.47
N TYR A 119 9.14 -6.71 9.29
CA TYR A 119 8.34 -5.92 10.23
C TYR A 119 9.12 -5.64 11.51
N ARG A 120 9.06 -4.39 11.96
CA ARG A 120 9.57 -3.97 13.25
C ARG A 120 8.47 -3.36 14.13
N PRO A 121 8.51 -3.58 15.47
CA PRO A 121 7.48 -3.08 16.38
C PRO A 121 7.26 -1.56 16.36
N GLU A 122 8.29 -0.79 16.02
CA GLU A 122 8.24 0.67 15.89
C GLU A 122 7.44 1.14 14.67
N TYR A 123 7.18 0.27 13.69
CA TYR A 123 6.39 0.62 12.52
C TYR A 123 4.91 0.74 12.87
N ARG A 124 4.32 1.87 12.48
CA ARG A 124 2.87 2.05 12.50
C ARG A 124 2.27 1.44 11.25
N VAL A 125 1.28 0.57 11.41
CA VAL A 125 0.50 0.01 10.30
C VAL A 125 -0.91 0.55 10.39
N GLU A 126 -1.36 1.21 9.33
CA GLU A 126 -2.76 1.60 9.16
C GLU A 126 -3.43 0.64 8.18
N ARG A 127 -4.70 0.33 8.44
CA ARG A 127 -5.53 -0.57 7.65
C ARG A 127 -6.90 0.05 7.41
N PHE A 128 -7.38 0.04 6.18
CA PHE A 128 -8.77 0.38 5.87
C PHE A 128 -9.28 -0.42 4.67
N GLU A 129 -10.60 -0.49 4.56
CA GLU A 129 -11.29 -1.21 3.50
C GLU A 129 -11.80 -0.24 2.43
N LEU A 130 -11.84 -0.72 1.19
CA LEU A 130 -12.44 -0.08 0.04
C LEU A 130 -13.52 -1.02 -0.51
N PRO A 131 -14.73 -1.03 0.09
CA PRO A 131 -15.73 -2.07 -0.16
C PRO A 131 -16.14 -2.17 -1.63
N HIS A 132 -16.35 -1.02 -2.30
CA HIS A 132 -16.74 -0.99 -3.72
C HIS A 132 -15.65 -1.45 -4.69
N LEU A 133 -14.42 -1.65 -4.20
CA LEU A 133 -13.30 -2.22 -4.97
C LEU A 133 -12.91 -3.61 -4.47
N HIS A 134 -13.63 -4.14 -3.48
CA HIS A 134 -13.28 -5.36 -2.73
C HIS A 134 -11.78 -5.42 -2.35
N ALA A 135 -11.27 -4.28 -1.86
CA ALA A 135 -9.86 -4.12 -1.54
C ALA A 135 -9.62 -3.80 -0.06
N VAL A 136 -8.55 -4.33 0.49
CA VAL A 136 -7.99 -3.94 1.79
C VAL A 136 -6.68 -3.21 1.52
N HIS A 137 -6.54 -2.03 2.11
CA HIS A 137 -5.38 -1.18 1.93
C HIS A 137 -4.60 -1.06 3.24
N PHE A 138 -3.28 -1.15 3.12
CA PHE A 138 -2.36 -0.97 4.23
C PHE A 138 -1.36 0.15 3.93
N VAL A 139 -1.04 0.92 4.96
CA VAL A 139 0.09 1.85 4.95
C VAL A 139 1.01 1.49 6.11
N THR A 140 2.25 1.15 5.80
CA THR A 140 3.29 0.87 6.79
C THR A 140 4.25 2.05 6.85
N TYR A 141 4.21 2.76 7.97
CA TYR A 141 4.99 3.96 8.19
C TYR A 141 6.39 3.63 8.68
N GLY A 142 7.39 4.28 8.09
CA GLY A 142 8.80 4.15 8.47
C GLY A 142 9.53 2.92 7.93
N ILE A 143 8.84 2.01 7.23
CA ILE A 143 9.48 0.81 6.65
C ILE A 143 10.49 1.13 5.55
N LEU A 144 10.39 2.29 4.90
CA LEU A 144 11.34 2.76 3.89
C LEU A 144 12.30 3.82 4.45
N GLU A 145 12.40 3.94 5.77
CA GLU A 145 13.25 4.90 6.48
C GLU A 145 13.01 6.35 6.02
N GLU A 146 13.99 7.02 5.42
CA GLU A 146 13.88 8.40 4.91
C GLU A 146 13.50 8.46 3.42
N GLY A 147 13.09 7.34 2.84
CA GLY A 147 12.61 7.19 1.47
C GLY A 147 13.72 6.86 0.45
N VAL A 148 13.33 6.77 -0.83
CA VAL A 148 14.14 6.25 -1.95
C VAL A 148 15.56 6.80 -2.02
N ARG A 149 15.75 8.11 -1.77
CA ARG A 149 17.04 8.79 -1.95
C ARG A 149 17.93 8.77 -0.71
N SER A 150 17.40 8.24 0.39
CA SER A 150 17.99 8.31 1.73
C SER A 150 17.79 6.99 2.49
N SER A 151 17.75 5.87 1.78
CA SER A 151 17.67 4.54 2.39
C SER A 151 18.51 3.54 1.59
N PRO A 152 19.20 2.57 2.25
CA PRO A 152 19.89 1.47 1.59
C PRO A 152 18.94 0.33 1.18
N ILE A 153 17.63 0.45 1.43
CA ILE A 153 16.64 -0.57 1.10
C ILE A 153 16.57 -0.79 -0.42
N ILE A 154 16.66 -2.06 -0.83
CA ILE A 154 16.66 -2.48 -2.24
C ILE A 154 15.40 -1.99 -2.97
N ASP A 155 14.23 -2.15 -2.36
CA ASP A 155 12.94 -1.69 -2.89
C ASP A 155 12.51 -0.34 -2.28
N GLY A 156 13.34 0.69 -2.44
CA GLY A 156 13.05 2.03 -1.91
C GLY A 156 11.77 2.68 -2.45
N PHE A 157 11.24 2.21 -3.59
CA PHE A 157 9.98 2.67 -4.18
C PHE A 157 8.76 1.81 -3.77
N ALA A 158 8.98 0.79 -2.93
CA ALA A 158 7.99 -0.21 -2.55
C ALA A 158 7.23 -0.83 -3.75
N LYS A 159 7.87 -1.01 -4.91
CA LYS A 159 7.22 -1.57 -6.11
C LYS A 159 7.11 -3.09 -6.04
N SER A 160 8.12 -3.72 -5.44
CA SER A 160 8.19 -5.16 -5.20
C SER A 160 7.52 -5.55 -3.88
N PHE A 161 7.25 -4.60 -2.99
CA PHE A 161 6.57 -4.81 -1.71
C PHE A 161 5.25 -5.60 -1.83
N ARG A 162 4.46 -5.31 -2.87
CA ARG A 162 3.25 -6.11 -3.17
C ARG A 162 3.56 -7.58 -3.44
N GLU A 163 4.64 -7.86 -4.17
CA GLU A 163 4.99 -9.22 -4.59
C GLU A 163 5.62 -9.99 -3.42
N PHE A 164 6.39 -9.28 -2.59
CA PHE A 164 6.87 -9.81 -1.32
C PHE A 164 5.71 -10.30 -0.44
N VAL A 165 4.64 -9.52 -0.30
CA VAL A 165 3.43 -9.95 0.44
C VAL A 165 2.69 -11.06 -0.29
N ARG A 166 2.53 -10.96 -1.61
CA ARG A 166 1.80 -11.96 -2.44
C ARG A 166 2.50 -13.32 -2.51
N THR A 167 3.82 -13.38 -2.39
CA THR A 167 4.56 -14.66 -2.45
C THR A 167 4.51 -15.44 -1.14
N ARG A 168 4.02 -14.85 -0.05
CA ARG A 168 3.83 -15.54 1.23
C ARG A 168 2.85 -16.70 1.07
N GLN A 169 3.27 -17.88 1.54
CA GLN A 169 2.41 -19.05 1.62
C GLN A 169 1.38 -18.85 2.72
N VAL A 170 0.10 -19.01 2.38
CA VAL A 170 -1.03 -18.84 3.30
C VAL A 170 -2.07 -19.92 3.02
N ASP A 171 -2.99 -20.12 3.97
CA ASP A 171 -4.09 -21.06 3.83
C ASP A 171 -5.22 -20.41 3.05
N ILE A 172 -5.41 -20.84 1.79
CA ILE A 172 -6.42 -20.30 0.87
C ILE A 172 -7.52 -21.34 0.68
N PRO A 173 -8.81 -20.97 0.80
CA PRO A 173 -9.91 -21.86 0.49
C PRO A 173 -9.78 -22.47 -0.91
N VAL A 174 -9.89 -23.80 -1.01
CA VAL A 174 -9.67 -24.55 -2.26
C VAL A 174 -10.57 -24.05 -3.38
N ARG A 175 -11.83 -23.71 -3.05
CA ARG A 175 -12.82 -23.16 -3.98
C ARG A 175 -12.37 -21.88 -4.70
N PHE A 176 -11.50 -21.08 -4.08
CA PHE A 176 -10.97 -19.86 -4.70
C PHE A 176 -9.76 -20.16 -5.59
N LEU A 177 -8.96 -21.19 -5.26
CA LEU A 177 -7.81 -21.60 -6.06
C LEU A 177 -8.20 -22.32 -7.36
N GLU A 178 -9.31 -23.05 -7.33
CA GLU A 178 -9.82 -23.80 -8.50
C GLU A 178 -10.55 -22.88 -9.49
N ARG A 179 -10.81 -21.63 -9.12
CA ARG A 179 -11.46 -20.65 -9.98
C ARG A 179 -10.49 -20.20 -11.08
N PRO A 180 -10.87 -20.32 -12.38
CA PRO A 180 -9.98 -19.96 -13.48
C PRO A 180 -9.62 -18.47 -13.49
N TRP A 181 -8.42 -18.17 -13.98
CA TRP A 181 -8.01 -16.81 -14.33
C TRP A 181 -8.63 -16.43 -15.68
N VAL A 182 -9.89 -15.97 -15.65
CA VAL A 182 -10.48 -15.24 -16.78
C VAL A 182 -9.90 -13.84 -16.85
#